data_AF-A0A2T3JAQ3-F1
#
_entry.id   AF-A0A2T3JAQ3-F1
#
_cell.length_a   1.000
_cell.length_b   1.000
_cell.length_c   1.000
_cell.angle_alpha   90.00
_cell.angle_beta   90.00
_cell.angle_gamma   90.00
#
_symmetry.space_group_name_H-M   'P 1'
#
loop_
_entity.id
_entity.type
_entity.pdbx_description
1 polymer ?
#
loop_
_entity_poly.entity_id
_entity_poly.type
_entity_poly.pdbx_seq_one_letter_code
_entity_poly.pdbx_strand_id
1 'polypeptide(L)'
;MNGIFYTNTQTNIPGWVNDLHEGQPLGYAYETDSHFVHIYGKNYGFNVISVGLTAIEGKNGTLNDWVSRVFGAKDIQPLQLNIGDSVENIWRPSLFYSQDIHDALKVSPFEQRSAEQALRVLIEKLDELLLYIEPDQNGLRAYGHKSRELLILACTEVENLWTSIFKNSGIPPQNNRMYTTQDYVKLLPKACLNEFEITFKNYDGLRKFVPFSQWNVAQPTQSLNWYDAYNKTKHDRNASFNEATLENVLDAISANIAMFCAKFSPFGLINDNNALSSLINQHFQISLNGSNPSTYYIPKIALPADTRTDLLIYDCYKQKHNVAWNILPLVL
;
A
#
# COMPACT_ATOMS: atom_id res chain seq x y z
N MET A 1 -4.49 -20.14 11.11
CA MET A 1 -4.02 -21.12 10.10
C MET A 1 -3.22 -20.33 9.10
N ASN A 2 -1.95 -20.70 8.91
CA ASN A 2 -1.10 -20.00 7.94
C ASN A 2 -1.38 -20.61 6.56
N GLY A 3 -1.91 -19.80 5.65
CA GLY A 3 -1.98 -20.18 4.25
C GLY A 3 -0.62 -20.07 3.57
N ILE A 4 -0.64 -20.29 2.26
CA ILE A 4 0.52 -20.21 1.38
C ILE A 4 0.27 -19.21 0.27
N PHE A 5 1.35 -18.69 -0.30
CA PHE A 5 1.34 -18.01 -1.59
C PHE A 5 2.34 -18.65 -2.54
N TYR A 6 2.14 -18.45 -3.84
CA TYR A 6 2.95 -19.03 -4.91
C TYR A 6 2.72 -18.30 -6.23
N THR A 7 3.52 -18.67 -7.24
CA THR A 7 3.32 -18.25 -8.62
C THR A 7 2.49 -19.30 -9.36
N ASN A 8 1.41 -18.87 -10.03
CA ASN A 8 0.61 -19.71 -10.92
C ASN A 8 1.33 -19.89 -12.25
N THR A 9 1.37 -21.11 -12.79
CA THR A 9 1.91 -21.37 -14.14
C THR A 9 0.92 -22.05 -15.08
N GLN A 10 -0.28 -22.37 -14.60
CA GLN A 10 -1.39 -22.89 -15.40
C GLN A 10 -2.71 -22.62 -14.68
N THR A 11 -3.83 -22.79 -15.38
CA THR A 11 -5.17 -22.77 -14.79
C THR A 11 -5.96 -23.97 -15.34
N ASN A 12 -6.00 -25.07 -14.59
CA ASN A 12 -6.68 -26.31 -15.01
C ASN A 12 -8.04 -26.47 -14.31
N ILE A 13 -8.99 -25.59 -14.64
CA ILE A 13 -10.32 -25.58 -14.04
C ILE A 13 -11.36 -25.94 -15.11
N PRO A 14 -12.16 -27.01 -14.93
CA PRO A 14 -13.14 -27.45 -15.92
C PRO A 14 -14.12 -26.34 -16.32
N GLY A 15 -14.27 -26.11 -17.63
CA GLY A 15 -15.24 -25.15 -18.17
C GLY A 15 -14.88 -23.68 -17.95
N TRP A 16 -13.60 -23.37 -17.63
CA TRP A 16 -13.12 -22.01 -17.43
C TRP A 16 -12.03 -21.62 -18.44
N VAL A 17 -11.57 -20.36 -18.35
CA VAL A 17 -10.45 -19.85 -19.15
C VAL A 17 -9.12 -20.41 -18.64
N ASN A 18 -8.31 -20.96 -19.55
CA ASN A 18 -7.08 -21.71 -19.22
C ASN A 18 -5.85 -20.81 -19.00
N ASP A 19 -5.90 -19.56 -19.43
CA ASP A 19 -4.83 -18.56 -19.42
C ASP A 19 -4.96 -17.53 -18.30
N LEU A 20 -5.88 -17.75 -17.33
CA LEU A 20 -6.13 -16.80 -16.24
C LEU A 20 -4.86 -16.45 -15.45
N HIS A 21 -3.95 -17.41 -15.27
CA HIS A 21 -2.66 -17.26 -14.62
C HIS A 21 -1.73 -16.22 -15.31
N GLU A 22 -1.91 -15.92 -16.60
CA GLU A 22 -1.13 -14.88 -17.29
C GLU A 22 -1.51 -13.48 -16.79
N GLY A 23 -2.79 -13.23 -16.54
CA GLY A 23 -3.30 -11.98 -15.96
C GLY A 23 -3.33 -11.96 -14.43
N GLN A 24 -3.24 -13.12 -13.80
CA GLN A 24 -3.28 -13.33 -12.35
C GLN A 24 -2.16 -14.28 -11.89
N PRO A 25 -0.90 -13.84 -12.00
CA PRO A 25 0.26 -14.72 -11.80
C PRO A 25 0.49 -15.12 -10.35
N LEU A 26 -0.13 -14.46 -9.37
CA LEU A 26 -0.02 -14.85 -7.95
C LEU A 26 -1.20 -15.72 -7.54
N GLY A 27 -0.92 -16.74 -6.73
CA GLY A 27 -1.92 -17.59 -6.10
C GLY A 27 -1.77 -17.56 -4.58
N TYR A 28 -2.90 -17.53 -3.88
CA TYR A 28 -2.98 -17.62 -2.43
C TYR A 28 -3.89 -18.76 -2.06
N ALA A 29 -3.47 -19.65 -1.16
CA ALA A 29 -4.27 -20.81 -0.82
C ALA A 29 -4.24 -21.18 0.66
N TYR A 30 -5.31 -21.80 1.12
CA TYR A 30 -5.46 -22.32 2.48
C TYR A 30 -6.53 -23.39 2.54
N GLU A 31 -6.68 -24.01 3.71
CA GLU A 31 -7.69 -25.04 3.96
C GLU A 31 -8.83 -24.49 4.83
N THR A 32 -10.06 -24.79 4.46
CA THR A 32 -11.20 -24.74 5.39
C THR A 32 -11.37 -26.12 6.06
N ASP A 33 -12.42 -26.31 6.85
CA ASP A 33 -12.72 -27.62 7.43
C ASP A 33 -13.05 -28.68 6.37
N SER A 34 -13.58 -28.28 5.21
CA SER A 34 -14.09 -29.19 4.17
C SER A 34 -13.45 -29.01 2.78
N HIS A 35 -12.94 -27.83 2.43
CA HIS A 35 -12.42 -27.50 1.09
C HIS A 35 -11.02 -26.88 1.13
N PHE A 36 -10.27 -27.08 0.05
CA PHE A 36 -9.16 -26.20 -0.32
C PHE A 36 -9.69 -24.93 -0.97
N VAL A 37 -9.00 -23.82 -0.75
CA VAL A 37 -9.34 -22.51 -1.30
C VAL A 37 -8.12 -21.95 -2.00
N HIS A 38 -8.33 -21.40 -3.19
CA HIS A 38 -7.35 -20.62 -3.95
C HIS A 38 -7.98 -19.28 -4.30
N ILE A 39 -7.21 -18.19 -4.17
CA ILE A 39 -7.60 -16.86 -4.62
C ILE A 39 -6.50 -16.34 -5.54
N TYR A 40 -6.92 -15.87 -6.72
CA TYR A 40 -6.02 -15.28 -7.72
C TYR A 40 -5.56 -13.88 -7.30
N GLY A 41 -4.34 -13.51 -7.65
CA GLY A 41 -3.80 -12.17 -7.44
C GLY A 41 -2.91 -11.69 -8.57
N LYS A 42 -2.78 -10.36 -8.65
CA LYS A 42 -1.96 -9.67 -9.65
C LYS A 42 -0.56 -9.37 -9.11
N ASN A 43 0.41 -9.17 -10.00
CA ASN A 43 1.77 -8.70 -9.68
C ASN A 43 2.08 -7.32 -10.30
N TYR A 44 1.05 -6.55 -10.64
CA TYR A 44 1.17 -5.22 -11.23
C TYR A 44 0.25 -4.21 -10.53
N GLY A 45 0.59 -2.92 -10.63
CA GLY A 45 -0.13 -1.85 -9.94
C GLY A 45 -0.04 -2.03 -8.42
N PHE A 46 -1.17 -2.30 -7.77
CA PHE A 46 -1.26 -2.53 -6.33
C PHE A 46 -1.34 -4.02 -5.93
N ASN A 47 -0.99 -4.93 -6.84
CA ASN A 47 -0.96 -6.37 -6.60
C ASN A 47 -2.29 -6.92 -6.04
N VAL A 48 -3.40 -6.41 -6.58
CA VAL A 48 -4.75 -6.67 -6.08
C VAL A 48 -5.04 -8.18 -6.07
N ILE A 49 -5.52 -8.67 -4.93
CA ILE A 49 -6.11 -10.01 -4.81
C ILE A 49 -7.54 -9.96 -5.35
N SER A 50 -7.81 -10.82 -6.33
CA SER A 50 -9.07 -10.91 -7.04
C SER A 50 -10.02 -11.84 -6.29
N VAL A 51 -10.62 -11.38 -5.19
CA VAL A 51 -11.53 -12.19 -4.36
C VAL A 51 -12.72 -12.79 -5.14
N GLY A 52 -13.17 -12.11 -6.21
CA GLY A 52 -14.21 -12.64 -7.10
C GLY A 52 -13.75 -13.81 -7.99
N LEU A 53 -12.45 -14.10 -8.02
CA LEU A 53 -11.83 -15.24 -8.70
C LEU A 53 -11.34 -16.22 -7.63
N THR A 54 -12.27 -16.80 -6.87
CA THR A 54 -11.98 -17.80 -5.86
C THR A 54 -12.25 -19.19 -6.42
N ALA A 55 -11.27 -20.08 -6.35
CA ALA A 55 -11.42 -21.48 -6.70
C ALA A 55 -11.47 -22.35 -5.44
N ILE A 56 -12.38 -23.32 -5.41
CA ILE A 56 -12.52 -24.27 -4.31
C ILE A 56 -12.61 -25.70 -4.83
N GLU A 57 -12.14 -26.65 -4.04
CA GLU A 57 -12.31 -28.10 -4.26
C GLU A 57 -12.40 -28.79 -2.89
N GLY A 58 -13.23 -29.82 -2.77
CA GLY A 58 -13.33 -30.61 -1.54
C GLY A 58 -11.98 -31.22 -1.20
N LYS A 59 -11.61 -31.22 0.10
CA LYS A 59 -10.28 -31.66 0.52
C LYS A 59 -10.07 -33.15 0.23
N ASN A 60 -9.06 -33.43 -0.57
CA ASN A 60 -8.53 -34.77 -0.80
C ASN A 60 -7.03 -34.67 -1.05
N GLY A 61 -6.21 -35.26 -0.16
CA GLY A 61 -4.75 -35.11 -0.17
C GLY A 61 -4.28 -33.86 0.58
N THR A 62 -3.20 -33.23 0.12
CA THR A 62 -2.61 -32.04 0.74
C THR A 62 -2.87 -30.77 -0.07
N LEU A 63 -2.87 -29.61 0.58
CA LEU A 63 -2.98 -28.32 -0.10
C LEU A 63 -1.89 -28.12 -1.16
N ASN A 64 -0.64 -28.49 -0.88
CA ASN A 64 0.48 -28.34 -1.81
C ASN A 64 0.31 -29.17 -3.09
N ASP A 65 -0.14 -30.42 -2.94
CA ASP A 65 -0.41 -31.29 -4.09
C ASP A 65 -1.56 -30.73 -4.94
N TRP A 66 -2.60 -30.22 -4.26
CA TRP A 66 -3.75 -29.60 -4.91
C TRP A 66 -3.33 -28.38 -5.73
N VAL A 67 -2.59 -27.44 -5.15
CA VAL A 67 -2.21 -26.21 -5.85
C VAL A 67 -1.22 -26.47 -6.99
N SER A 68 -0.32 -27.46 -6.81
CA SER A 68 0.61 -27.88 -7.86
C SER A 68 -0.14 -28.49 -9.05
N ARG A 69 -1.13 -29.34 -8.78
CA ARG A 69 -1.96 -30.00 -9.81
C ARG A 69 -2.84 -29.00 -10.57
N VAL A 70 -3.54 -28.12 -9.86
CA VAL A 70 -4.56 -27.25 -10.46
C VAL A 70 -3.96 -25.98 -11.06
N PHE A 71 -3.00 -25.35 -10.37
CA PHE A 71 -2.47 -24.03 -10.72
C PHE A 71 -1.00 -24.04 -11.15
N GLY A 72 -0.34 -25.20 -11.11
CA GLY A 72 1.09 -25.31 -11.42
C GLY A 72 1.96 -24.53 -10.43
N ALA A 73 1.53 -24.48 -9.17
CA ALA A 73 2.15 -23.66 -8.13
C ALA A 73 3.68 -23.84 -8.08
N LYS A 74 4.41 -22.73 -8.21
CA LYS A 74 5.87 -22.65 -8.01
C LYS A 74 6.21 -21.70 -6.87
N ASP A 75 7.37 -21.91 -6.27
CA ASP A 75 7.90 -21.06 -5.19
C ASP A 75 6.91 -20.93 -4.03
N ILE A 76 6.32 -22.07 -3.62
CA ILE A 76 5.35 -22.12 -2.53
C ILE A 76 6.03 -21.67 -1.23
N GLN A 77 5.49 -20.63 -0.61
CA GLN A 77 5.99 -20.04 0.63
C GLN A 77 4.84 -19.76 1.60
N PRO A 78 5.08 -19.77 2.92
CA PRO A 78 4.06 -19.46 3.91
C PRO A 78 3.71 -17.96 3.92
N LEU A 79 2.46 -17.66 4.25
CA LEU A 79 2.03 -16.30 4.61
C LEU A 79 2.54 -15.92 6.02
N GLN A 80 2.82 -14.63 6.22
CA GLN A 80 3.25 -14.11 7.53
C GLN A 80 2.09 -13.92 8.50
N LEU A 81 0.90 -13.59 7.99
CA LEU A 81 -0.33 -13.41 8.77
C LEU A 81 -1.26 -14.61 8.57
N ASN A 82 -2.12 -14.87 9.56
CA ASN A 82 -3.14 -15.90 9.38
C ASN A 82 -4.19 -15.44 8.36
N ILE A 83 -4.86 -16.41 7.78
CA ILE A 83 -6.06 -16.17 6.98
C ILE A 83 -7.15 -15.47 7.81
N GLY A 84 -7.67 -14.37 7.28
CA GLY A 84 -8.67 -13.52 7.92
C GLY A 84 -8.09 -12.47 8.87
N ASP A 85 -6.78 -12.40 9.07
CA ASP A 85 -6.16 -11.35 9.88
C ASP A 85 -5.88 -10.09 9.02
N SER A 86 -6.03 -8.93 9.66
CA SER A 86 -5.61 -7.62 9.14
C SER A 86 -4.93 -6.83 10.27
N VAL A 87 -4.17 -5.77 9.94
CA VAL A 87 -3.58 -4.88 10.95
C VAL A 87 -4.25 -3.52 10.86
N GLU A 88 -4.71 -3.00 11.98
CA GLU A 88 -5.33 -1.68 12.02
C GLU A 88 -4.39 -0.58 11.48
N ASN A 89 -4.97 0.44 10.84
CA ASN A 89 -4.25 1.59 10.25
C ASN A 89 -3.21 1.25 9.15
N ILE A 90 -3.02 -0.01 8.76
CA ILE A 90 -2.06 -0.42 7.73
C ILE A 90 -2.77 -1.15 6.61
N TRP A 91 -2.82 -0.56 5.42
CA TRP A 91 -3.34 -1.21 4.23
C TRP A 91 -2.31 -2.17 3.64
N ARG A 92 -2.77 -3.37 3.26
CA ARG A 92 -2.06 -4.30 2.38
C ARG A 92 -3.01 -4.83 1.30
N PRO A 93 -2.49 -5.34 0.17
CA PRO A 93 -3.32 -5.86 -0.91
C PRO A 93 -4.34 -6.92 -0.45
N SER A 94 -5.46 -6.97 -1.19
CA SER A 94 -6.75 -7.64 -0.93
C SER A 94 -7.86 -6.77 -0.34
N LEU A 95 -7.54 -5.75 0.46
CA LEU A 95 -8.55 -4.79 0.91
C LEU A 95 -8.86 -3.82 -0.24
N PHE A 96 -9.86 -4.17 -1.04
CA PHE A 96 -10.25 -3.42 -2.24
C PHE A 96 -11.55 -2.62 -2.06
N TYR A 97 -12.57 -3.22 -1.45
CA TYR A 97 -13.86 -2.56 -1.27
C TYR A 97 -13.82 -1.57 -0.12
N SER A 98 -14.39 -0.36 -0.33
CA SER A 98 -14.33 0.75 0.63
C SER A 98 -14.82 0.37 2.04
N GLN A 99 -15.95 -0.35 2.14
CA GLN A 99 -16.48 -0.77 3.44
C GLN A 99 -15.51 -1.71 4.17
N ASP A 100 -14.96 -2.72 3.46
CA ASP A 100 -14.00 -3.66 4.05
C ASP A 100 -12.71 -2.95 4.49
N ILE A 101 -12.24 -1.97 3.71
CA ILE A 101 -11.09 -1.14 4.06
C ILE A 101 -11.36 -0.39 5.36
N HIS A 102 -12.51 0.28 5.46
CA HIS A 102 -12.85 1.07 6.65
C HIS A 102 -12.95 0.20 7.90
N ASP A 103 -13.60 -0.96 7.78
CA ASP A 103 -13.78 -1.87 8.90
C ASP A 103 -12.46 -2.54 9.30
N ALA A 104 -11.72 -3.12 8.34
CA ALA A 104 -10.47 -3.86 8.61
C ALA A 104 -9.33 -2.96 9.14
N LEU A 105 -9.28 -1.70 8.68
CA LEU A 105 -8.22 -0.78 9.10
C LEU A 105 -8.65 0.16 10.24
N LYS A 106 -9.92 0.09 10.68
CA LYS A 106 -10.54 1.05 11.61
C LYS A 106 -10.40 2.51 11.15
N VAL A 107 -10.63 2.75 9.86
CA VAL A 107 -10.49 4.10 9.29
C VAL A 107 -11.51 5.04 9.93
N SER A 108 -11.03 6.18 10.41
CA SER A 108 -11.89 7.32 10.73
C SER A 108 -12.24 8.08 9.45
N PRO A 109 -13.53 8.15 9.03
CA PRO A 109 -13.90 8.84 7.80
C PRO A 109 -13.59 10.34 7.85
N PHE A 110 -13.61 10.94 9.05
CA PHE A 110 -13.24 12.35 9.22
C PHE A 110 -11.73 12.56 9.00
N GLU A 111 -10.90 11.67 9.56
CA GLU A 111 -9.46 11.74 9.42
C GLU A 111 -9.04 11.54 7.95
N GLN A 112 -9.62 10.54 7.28
CA GLN A 112 -9.37 10.30 5.86
C GLN A 112 -9.72 11.53 5.01
N ARG A 113 -10.92 12.11 5.17
CA ARG A 113 -11.32 13.33 4.44
C ARG A 113 -10.39 14.52 4.71
N SER A 114 -9.91 14.65 5.95
CA SER A 114 -8.93 15.69 6.30
C SER A 114 -7.61 15.47 5.57
N ALA A 115 -7.12 14.22 5.51
CA ALA A 115 -5.91 13.86 4.79
C ALA A 115 -6.06 14.03 3.27
N GLU A 116 -7.22 13.70 2.70
CA GLU A 116 -7.56 13.95 1.29
C GLU A 116 -7.49 15.44 0.97
N GLN A 117 -8.09 16.29 1.81
CA GLN A 117 -8.06 17.75 1.61
C GLN A 117 -6.64 18.31 1.72
N ALA A 118 -5.83 17.83 2.68
CA ALA A 118 -4.44 18.24 2.81
C ALA A 118 -3.61 17.84 1.57
N LEU A 119 -3.73 16.58 1.14
CA LEU A 119 -3.04 16.07 -0.05
C LEU A 119 -3.45 16.84 -1.32
N ARG A 120 -4.74 17.17 -1.47
CA ARG A 120 -5.22 18.00 -2.58
C ARG A 120 -4.54 19.37 -2.59
N VAL A 121 -4.48 20.06 -1.46
CA VAL A 121 -3.83 21.38 -1.35
C VAL A 121 -2.34 21.29 -1.68
N LEU A 122 -1.67 20.22 -1.26
CA LEU A 122 -0.26 20.00 -1.57
C LEU A 122 -0.03 19.81 -3.09
N ILE A 123 -0.90 19.05 -3.77
CA ILE A 123 -0.82 18.83 -5.22
C ILE A 123 -1.12 20.12 -5.99
N GLU A 124 -2.17 20.86 -5.62
CA GLU A 124 -2.51 22.13 -6.27
C GLU A 124 -1.38 23.18 -6.12
N LYS A 125 -0.71 23.22 -4.96
CA LYS A 125 0.49 24.05 -4.75
C LYS A 125 1.69 23.58 -5.57
N LEU A 126 1.83 22.27 -5.78
CA LEU A 126 2.86 21.74 -6.65
C LEU A 126 2.59 22.19 -8.10
N ASP A 127 1.36 22.10 -8.59
CA ASP A 127 1.01 22.56 -9.93
C ASP A 127 1.33 24.05 -10.13
N GLU A 128 1.04 24.90 -9.14
CA GLU A 128 1.44 26.31 -9.18
C GLU A 128 2.96 26.48 -9.28
N LEU A 129 3.74 25.70 -8.52
CA LEU A 129 5.21 25.76 -8.56
C LEU A 129 5.75 25.33 -9.94
N LEU A 130 5.15 24.30 -10.54
CA LEU A 130 5.55 23.75 -11.83
C LEU A 130 5.21 24.68 -13.02
N LEU A 131 4.40 25.72 -12.83
CA LEU A 131 4.25 26.80 -13.83
C LEU A 131 5.53 27.62 -14.03
N TYR A 132 6.44 27.59 -13.06
CA TYR A 132 7.67 28.41 -13.05
C TYR A 132 8.95 27.59 -13.14
N ILE A 133 8.90 26.32 -12.73
CA ILE A 133 10.06 25.43 -12.69
C ILE A 133 9.69 24.12 -13.39
N GLU A 134 10.31 23.88 -14.55
CA GLU A 134 10.19 22.61 -15.26
C GLU A 134 10.82 21.49 -14.42
N PRO A 135 10.13 20.36 -14.17
CA PRO A 135 10.70 19.26 -13.41
C PRO A 135 11.58 18.39 -14.32
N ASP A 136 12.66 18.98 -14.82
CA ASP A 136 13.75 18.30 -15.52
C ASP A 136 15.01 18.19 -14.62
N GLN A 137 16.10 17.63 -15.14
CA GLN A 137 17.35 17.47 -14.38
C GLN A 137 17.92 18.80 -13.83
N ASN A 138 17.64 19.94 -14.47
CA ASN A 138 18.09 21.25 -14.01
C ASN A 138 17.12 21.83 -12.97
N GLY A 139 15.81 21.80 -13.27
CA GLY A 139 14.78 22.35 -12.41
C GLY A 139 14.61 21.58 -11.11
N LEU A 140 14.92 20.27 -11.08
CA LEU A 140 15.01 19.49 -9.85
C LEU A 140 15.97 20.12 -8.82
N ARG A 141 17.03 20.80 -9.27
CA ARG A 141 18.01 21.48 -8.41
C ARG A 141 17.59 22.91 -8.06
N ALA A 142 16.57 23.46 -8.72
CA ALA A 142 16.09 24.80 -8.43
C ALA A 142 15.48 24.83 -7.02
N TYR A 143 15.88 25.83 -6.25
CA TYR A 143 15.40 26.06 -4.90
C TYR A 143 14.87 27.48 -4.76
N GLY A 144 13.97 27.69 -3.82
CA GLY A 144 13.37 28.99 -3.63
C GLY A 144 12.39 29.03 -2.47
N HIS A 145 11.82 30.22 -2.24
CA HIS A 145 10.89 30.42 -1.13
C HIS A 145 9.62 29.59 -1.28
N LYS A 146 9.14 29.42 -2.52
CA LYS A 146 7.96 28.58 -2.81
C LYS A 146 8.23 27.10 -2.64
N SER A 147 9.38 26.60 -3.12
CA SER A 147 9.82 25.23 -2.84
C SER A 147 9.98 24.98 -1.34
N ARG A 148 10.56 25.92 -0.59
CA ARG A 148 10.69 25.81 0.88
C ARG A 148 9.34 25.78 1.59
N GLU A 149 8.42 26.68 1.20
CA GLU A 149 7.06 26.72 1.73
C GLU A 149 6.37 25.36 1.55
N LEU A 150 6.40 24.83 0.33
CA LEU A 150 5.77 23.55 0.00
C LEU A 150 6.46 22.36 0.66
N LEU A 151 7.80 22.35 0.74
CA LEU A 151 8.56 21.31 1.43
C LEU A 151 8.17 21.24 2.92
N ILE A 152 8.06 22.39 3.59
CA ILE A 152 7.65 22.44 5.01
C ILE A 152 6.23 21.90 5.19
N LEU A 153 5.29 22.32 4.33
CA LEU A 153 3.91 21.84 4.39
C LEU A 153 3.85 20.33 4.16
N ALA A 154 4.49 19.83 3.11
CA ALA A 154 4.50 18.41 2.78
C ALA A 154 5.11 17.56 3.90
N CYS A 155 6.27 17.95 4.47
CA CYS A 155 6.88 17.20 5.57
C CYS A 155 6.04 17.22 6.84
N THR A 156 5.35 18.34 7.13
CA THR A 156 4.46 18.42 8.29
C THR A 156 3.26 17.47 8.13
N GLU A 157 2.71 17.34 6.93
CA GLU A 157 1.62 16.38 6.67
C GLU A 157 2.08 14.92 6.78
N VAL A 158 3.32 14.60 6.37
CA VAL A 158 3.89 13.27 6.64
C VAL A 158 4.04 13.00 8.15
N GLU A 159 4.52 13.98 8.93
CA GLU A 159 4.60 13.88 10.39
C GLU A 159 3.24 13.67 11.03
N ASN A 160 2.19 14.35 10.53
CA ASN A 160 0.81 14.17 10.97
C ASN A 160 0.31 12.74 10.70
N LEU A 161 0.56 12.20 9.50
CA LEU A 161 0.19 10.84 9.12
C LEU A 161 0.92 9.78 9.95
N TRP A 162 2.22 9.95 10.20
CA TRP A 162 2.96 9.07 11.12
C TRP A 162 2.39 9.14 12.53
N THR A 163 2.31 10.33 13.10
CA THR A 163 1.84 10.57 14.47
C THR A 163 0.45 10.00 14.70
N SER A 164 -0.45 10.16 13.73
CA SER A 164 -1.82 9.67 13.83
C SER A 164 -1.89 8.14 13.85
N ILE A 165 -1.05 7.42 13.10
CA ILE A 165 -0.96 5.95 13.20
C ILE A 165 -0.59 5.52 14.63
N PHE A 166 0.47 6.10 15.21
CA PHE A 166 0.87 5.74 16.59
C PHE A 166 -0.21 6.07 17.61
N LYS A 167 -0.85 7.25 17.51
CA LYS A 167 -1.93 7.66 18.42
C LYS A 167 -3.15 6.75 18.31
N ASN A 168 -3.60 6.43 17.09
CA ASN A 168 -4.76 5.57 16.86
C ASN A 168 -4.51 4.14 17.36
N SER A 169 -3.26 3.67 17.31
CA SER A 169 -2.85 2.37 17.83
C SER A 169 -2.37 2.38 19.29
N GLY A 170 -2.51 3.51 20.00
CA GLY A 170 -2.15 3.62 21.42
C GLY A 170 -0.67 3.42 21.73
N ILE A 171 0.22 3.63 20.75
CA ILE A 171 1.66 3.45 20.92
C ILE A 171 2.30 4.76 21.37
N PRO A 172 2.86 4.86 22.59
CA PRO A 172 3.46 6.11 23.07
C PRO A 172 4.82 6.39 22.40
N PRO A 173 5.27 7.65 22.35
CA PRO A 173 6.61 7.98 21.87
C PRO A 173 7.68 7.35 22.76
N GLN A 174 8.78 6.88 22.17
CA GLN A 174 9.86 6.19 22.89
C GLN A 174 10.48 7.04 24.01
N ASN A 175 10.49 8.37 23.86
CA ASN A 175 11.02 9.30 24.86
C ASN A 175 9.97 9.80 25.86
N ASN A 176 8.74 9.27 25.83
CA ASN A 176 7.60 9.68 26.67
C ASN A 176 7.18 11.16 26.55
N ARG A 177 7.64 11.89 25.53
CA ARG A 177 7.35 13.32 25.35
C ARG A 177 6.75 13.64 24.00
N MET A 178 7.45 13.29 22.93
CA MET A 178 7.04 13.59 21.55
C MET A 178 7.57 12.52 20.62
N TYR A 179 6.82 12.22 19.56
CA TYR A 179 7.33 11.34 18.52
C TYR A 179 8.47 12.00 17.77
N THR A 180 9.43 11.19 17.39
CA THR A 180 10.62 11.61 16.65
C THR A 180 10.83 10.67 15.46
N THR A 181 11.78 10.97 14.59
CA THR A 181 12.16 10.07 13.49
C THR A 181 12.60 8.69 13.96
N GLN A 182 13.09 8.57 15.20
CA GLN A 182 13.39 7.27 15.84
C GLN A 182 12.14 6.42 16.10
N ASP A 183 10.98 7.06 16.29
CA ASP A 183 9.70 6.38 16.38
C ASP A 183 9.17 6.08 14.98
N TYR A 184 9.13 7.10 14.11
CA TYR A 184 8.53 7.03 12.79
C TYR A 184 9.14 5.92 11.92
N VAL A 185 10.46 5.74 11.95
CA VAL A 185 11.17 4.74 11.13
C VAL A 185 10.73 3.30 11.40
N LYS A 186 10.14 3.03 12.57
CA LYS A 186 9.60 1.70 12.91
C LYS A 186 8.38 1.32 12.06
N LEU A 187 7.72 2.29 11.44
CA LEU A 187 6.63 2.03 10.50
C LEU A 187 7.11 1.45 9.17
N LEU A 188 8.37 1.68 8.79
CA LEU A 188 8.91 1.23 7.51
C LEU A 188 8.64 -0.26 7.22
N PRO A 189 9.08 -1.21 8.07
CA PRO A 189 8.81 -2.63 7.83
C PRO A 189 7.36 -3.03 8.09
N LYS A 190 6.61 -2.27 8.90
CA LYS A 190 5.23 -2.61 9.29
C LYS A 190 4.21 -2.23 8.23
N ALA A 191 4.41 -1.08 7.59
CA ALA A 191 3.58 -0.57 6.52
C ALA A 191 4.20 -0.79 5.13
N CYS A 192 5.35 -1.47 5.07
CA CYS A 192 6.11 -1.75 3.85
C CYS A 192 6.32 -0.48 2.99
N LEU A 193 6.67 0.63 3.65
CA LEU A 193 6.66 1.96 3.02
C LEU A 193 7.65 2.09 1.85
N ASN A 194 8.72 1.29 1.87
CA ASN A 194 9.70 1.20 0.80
C ASN A 194 9.19 0.52 -0.48
N GLU A 195 7.99 -0.07 -0.46
CA GLU A 195 7.39 -0.68 -1.66
C GLU A 195 6.63 0.34 -2.51
N PHE A 196 6.21 1.49 -1.95
CA PHE A 196 5.41 2.46 -2.68
C PHE A 196 6.26 3.26 -3.67
N GLU A 197 5.92 3.13 -4.95
CA GLU A 197 6.56 3.80 -6.07
C GLU A 197 5.58 4.77 -6.74
N ILE A 198 6.01 6.03 -6.85
CA ILE A 198 5.26 7.13 -7.46
C ILE A 198 5.99 7.56 -8.74
N THR A 199 5.25 7.63 -9.85
CA THR A 199 5.74 8.15 -11.12
C THR A 199 4.93 9.38 -11.52
N PHE A 200 5.60 10.47 -11.88
CA PHE A 200 4.97 11.67 -12.42
C PHE A 200 4.79 11.50 -13.93
N LYS A 201 3.55 11.34 -14.39
CA LYS A 201 3.26 10.92 -15.78
C LYS A 201 3.42 12.02 -16.82
N ASN A 202 3.33 13.27 -16.39
CA ASN A 202 3.31 14.42 -17.29
C ASN A 202 4.72 14.84 -17.75
N TYR A 203 5.77 14.23 -17.20
CA TYR A 203 7.15 14.66 -17.41
C TYR A 203 8.02 13.46 -17.77
N ASP A 204 8.65 13.52 -18.94
CA ASP A 204 9.56 12.48 -19.41
C ASP A 204 10.95 12.63 -18.76
N GLY A 205 11.64 11.51 -18.55
CA GLY A 205 12.99 11.49 -17.98
C GLY A 205 13.10 11.75 -16.47
N LEU A 206 11.98 11.98 -15.77
CA LEU A 206 11.97 11.96 -14.31
C LEU A 206 12.19 10.54 -13.77
N ARG A 207 12.95 10.44 -12.69
CA ARG A 207 13.08 9.17 -11.97
C ARG A 207 11.76 8.76 -11.35
N LYS A 208 11.63 7.48 -11.02
CA LYS A 208 10.59 7.01 -10.13
C LYS A 208 10.91 7.41 -8.69
N PHE A 209 9.89 7.76 -7.92
CA PHE A 209 10.01 8.23 -6.56
C PHE A 209 9.60 7.11 -5.60
N VAL A 210 10.56 6.61 -4.83
CA VAL A 210 10.35 5.62 -3.75
C VAL A 210 10.81 6.28 -2.45
N PRO A 211 9.96 7.16 -1.87
CA PRO A 211 10.38 8.18 -0.90
C PRO A 211 10.98 7.60 0.39
N PHE A 212 10.68 6.34 0.70
CA PHE A 212 11.14 5.63 1.89
C PHE A 212 12.17 4.53 1.62
N SER A 213 12.64 4.37 0.38
CA SER A 213 13.57 3.29 -0.01
C SER A 213 14.89 3.27 0.76
N GLN A 214 15.38 4.44 1.16
CA GLN A 214 16.65 4.61 1.86
C GLN A 214 16.48 4.83 3.37
N TRP A 215 15.25 4.80 3.88
CA TRP A 215 14.99 5.14 5.27
C TRP A 215 15.62 4.12 6.21
N ASN A 216 16.48 4.58 7.11
CA ASN A 216 17.34 3.72 7.92
C ASN A 216 17.25 4.09 9.41
N VAL A 217 17.02 3.08 10.26
CA VAL A 217 16.92 3.19 11.73
C VAL A 217 18.18 3.79 12.36
N ALA A 218 19.37 3.59 11.78
CA ALA A 218 20.62 4.12 12.31
C ALA A 218 20.72 5.65 12.20
N GLN A 219 20.08 6.26 11.19
CA GLN A 219 20.11 7.69 10.90
C GLN A 219 18.75 8.14 10.33
N PRO A 220 17.65 8.04 11.10
CA PRO A 220 16.30 8.06 10.54
C PRO A 220 15.87 9.45 10.03
N THR A 221 16.55 10.52 10.45
CA THR A 221 16.36 11.85 9.85
C THR A 221 17.19 11.97 8.57
N GLN A 222 18.51 11.75 8.66
CA GLN A 222 19.47 12.01 7.57
C GLN A 222 19.31 11.06 6.38
N SER A 223 18.81 9.85 6.62
CA SER A 223 18.58 8.86 5.56
C SER A 223 17.38 9.19 4.66
N LEU A 224 16.54 10.15 5.06
CA LEU A 224 15.50 10.74 4.21
C LEU A 224 15.96 12.14 3.78
N ASN A 225 16.62 12.26 2.63
CA ASN A 225 17.19 13.52 2.15
C ASN A 225 16.19 14.69 2.19
N TRP A 226 14.96 14.46 1.72
CA TRP A 226 13.89 15.46 1.71
C TRP A 226 13.46 15.90 3.12
N TYR A 227 13.47 14.98 4.09
CA TYR A 227 13.12 15.26 5.48
C TYR A 227 14.27 15.95 6.24
N ASP A 228 15.52 15.54 5.97
CA ASP A 228 16.71 16.23 6.47
C ASP A 228 16.80 17.66 5.93
N ALA A 229 16.56 17.87 4.63
CA ALA A 229 16.46 19.18 4.00
C ALA A 229 15.36 20.05 4.63
N TYR A 230 14.19 19.48 4.90
CA TYR A 230 13.14 20.17 5.66
C TYR A 230 13.63 20.61 7.05
N ASN A 231 14.26 19.73 7.82
CA ASN A 231 14.77 20.09 9.16
C ASN A 231 15.84 21.18 9.10
N LYS A 232 16.79 21.07 8.17
CA LYS A 232 17.84 22.08 7.95
C LYS A 232 17.24 23.43 7.55
N THR A 233 16.35 23.46 6.56
CA THR A 233 15.72 24.71 6.09
C THR A 233 14.79 25.33 7.14
N LYS A 234 14.24 24.54 8.07
CA LYS A 234 13.43 24.99 9.21
C LYS A 234 14.27 25.62 10.32
N HIS A 235 15.39 25.00 10.70
CA HIS A 235 16.20 25.41 11.85
C HIS A 235 17.37 26.34 11.49
N ASP A 236 17.95 26.21 10.30
CA ASP A 236 19.06 27.03 9.82
C ASP A 236 18.84 27.47 8.36
N ARG A 237 17.82 28.34 8.19
CA ARG A 237 17.44 28.85 6.87
C ARG A 237 18.59 29.56 6.17
N ASN A 238 19.42 30.32 6.89
CA ASN A 238 20.44 31.15 6.26
C ASN A 238 21.56 30.31 5.64
N ALA A 239 21.96 29.20 6.28
CA ALA A 239 22.97 28.31 5.74
C ALA A 239 22.40 27.26 4.77
N SER A 240 21.13 26.87 4.93
CA SER A 240 20.56 25.70 4.25
C SER A 240 19.41 26.01 3.28
N PHE A 241 19.21 27.27 2.89
CA PHE A 241 18.11 27.64 1.97
C PHE A 241 18.17 26.90 0.62
N ASN A 242 19.38 26.59 0.16
CA ASN A 242 19.64 25.84 -1.06
C ASN A 242 19.13 24.38 -1.02
N GLU A 243 18.88 23.83 0.16
CA GLU A 243 18.31 22.47 0.32
C GLU A 243 16.82 22.42 0.00
N ALA A 244 16.13 23.57 -0.11
CA ALA A 244 14.72 23.64 -0.47
C ALA A 244 14.51 23.47 -1.99
N THR A 245 15.02 22.37 -2.54
CA THR A 245 14.97 22.07 -3.97
C THR A 245 13.61 21.52 -4.42
N LEU A 246 13.30 21.62 -5.71
CA LEU A 246 12.13 20.97 -6.29
C LEU A 246 12.21 19.45 -6.10
N GLU A 247 13.38 18.82 -6.21
CA GLU A 247 13.52 17.38 -5.97
C GLU A 247 13.05 16.97 -4.57
N ASN A 248 13.48 17.69 -3.53
CA ASN A 248 13.06 17.42 -2.15
C ASN A 248 11.55 17.64 -1.98
N VAL A 249 10.96 18.60 -2.69
CA VAL A 249 9.50 18.78 -2.72
C VAL A 249 8.81 17.57 -3.35
N LEU A 250 9.27 17.10 -4.51
CA LEU A 250 8.66 15.95 -5.19
C LEU A 250 8.76 14.66 -4.37
N ASP A 251 9.89 14.42 -3.70
CA ASP A 251 10.03 13.30 -2.75
C ASP A 251 9.07 13.45 -1.55
N ALA A 252 8.93 14.65 -0.97
CA ALA A 252 8.02 14.87 0.16
C ALA A 252 6.53 14.74 -0.22
N ILE A 253 6.14 15.18 -1.42
CA ILE A 253 4.78 14.95 -1.95
C ILE A 253 4.55 13.45 -2.21
N SER A 254 5.53 12.77 -2.80
CA SER A 254 5.47 11.32 -3.01
C SER A 254 5.36 10.57 -1.67
N ALA A 255 6.03 11.05 -0.62
CA ALA A 255 5.93 10.51 0.74
C ALA A 255 4.52 10.64 1.31
N ASN A 256 3.83 11.77 1.07
CA ASN A 256 2.43 11.94 1.46
C ASN A 256 1.51 10.97 0.72
N ILE A 257 1.70 10.79 -0.59
CA ILE A 257 0.92 9.83 -1.39
C ILE A 257 1.14 8.40 -0.87
N ALA A 258 2.41 7.99 -0.68
CA ALA A 258 2.75 6.67 -0.14
C ALA A 258 2.14 6.45 1.25
N MET A 259 2.23 7.43 2.16
CA MET A 259 1.62 7.34 3.49
C MET A 259 0.09 7.28 3.43
N PHE A 260 -0.54 8.04 2.53
CA PHE A 260 -1.98 7.97 2.33
C PHE A 260 -2.39 6.56 1.90
N CYS A 261 -1.74 6.01 0.88
CA CYS A 261 -2.03 4.65 0.40
C CYS A 261 -1.80 3.60 1.49
N ALA A 262 -0.69 3.71 2.24
CA ALA A 262 -0.34 2.79 3.31
C ALA A 262 -1.33 2.85 4.48
N LYS A 263 -1.96 4.00 4.74
CA LYS A 263 -2.90 4.17 5.86
C LYS A 263 -4.36 3.90 5.48
N PHE A 264 -4.80 4.44 4.35
CA PHE A 264 -6.21 4.51 3.97
C PHE A 264 -6.60 3.66 2.77
N SER A 265 -5.64 2.94 2.17
CA SER A 265 -5.75 2.32 0.84
C SER A 265 -5.54 3.30 -0.32
N PRO A 266 -4.95 2.86 -1.45
CA PRO A 266 -4.87 3.67 -2.66
C PRO A 266 -6.22 3.89 -3.34
N PHE A 267 -7.24 3.05 -3.12
CA PHE A 267 -8.42 3.03 -3.98
C PHE A 267 -9.28 4.28 -3.89
N GLY A 268 -9.32 4.96 -2.74
CA GLY A 268 -9.98 6.28 -2.64
C GLY A 268 -9.28 7.37 -3.47
N LEU A 269 -7.96 7.24 -3.70
CA LEU A 269 -7.22 8.17 -4.56
C LEU A 269 -7.40 7.90 -6.05
N ILE A 270 -7.65 6.65 -6.46
CA ILE A 270 -7.63 6.27 -7.89
C ILE A 270 -9.00 5.92 -8.47
N ASN A 271 -9.94 5.42 -7.65
CA ASN A 271 -11.23 4.91 -8.13
C ASN A 271 -12.39 5.86 -7.85
N ASP A 272 -12.26 6.77 -6.88
CA ASP A 272 -13.32 7.72 -6.58
C ASP A 272 -13.50 8.71 -7.74
N ASN A 273 -14.68 9.32 -7.81
CA ASN A 273 -15.01 10.35 -8.81
C ASN A 273 -15.05 11.73 -8.15
N ASN A 274 -13.91 12.19 -7.65
CA ASN A 274 -13.78 13.48 -6.97
C ASN A 274 -12.59 14.31 -7.51
N ALA A 275 -12.43 15.55 -7.03
CA ALA A 275 -11.39 16.45 -7.51
C ALA A 275 -9.97 15.94 -7.21
N LEU A 276 -9.75 15.36 -6.02
CA LEU A 276 -8.46 14.80 -5.65
C LEU A 276 -8.11 13.59 -6.53
N SER A 277 -9.04 12.66 -6.72
CA SER A 277 -8.77 11.48 -7.54
C SER A 277 -8.53 11.85 -9.01
N SER A 278 -9.18 12.89 -9.52
CA SER A 278 -8.91 13.45 -10.84
C SER A 278 -7.48 14.00 -10.94
N LEU A 279 -7.03 14.77 -9.95
CA LEU A 279 -5.65 15.27 -9.88
C LEU A 279 -4.64 14.11 -9.76
N ILE A 280 -4.90 13.13 -8.89
CA ILE A 280 -4.03 11.95 -8.74
C ILE A 280 -3.90 11.22 -10.09
N ASN A 281 -5.03 10.93 -10.73
CA ASN A 281 -5.08 10.21 -12.00
C ASN A 281 -4.56 11.05 -13.18
N GLN A 282 -4.48 12.36 -13.09
CA GLN A 282 -3.83 13.18 -14.11
C GLN A 282 -2.31 13.18 -13.95
N HIS A 283 -1.81 13.39 -12.73
CA HIS A 283 -0.39 13.67 -12.50
C HIS A 283 0.44 12.41 -12.20
N PHE A 284 -0.15 11.38 -11.60
CA PHE A 284 0.61 10.30 -10.98
C PHE A 284 0.20 8.91 -11.48
N GLN A 285 1.18 8.01 -11.51
CA GLN A 285 0.98 6.58 -11.44
C GLN A 285 1.55 6.09 -10.11
N ILE A 286 0.77 5.30 -9.37
CA ILE A 286 1.15 4.76 -8.08
C ILE A 286 1.11 3.23 -8.18
N SER A 287 2.16 2.57 -7.69
CA SER A 287 2.26 1.12 -7.68
C SER A 287 3.08 0.62 -6.49
N LEU A 288 3.00 -0.68 -6.25
CA LEU A 288 3.93 -1.37 -5.36
C LEU A 288 5.06 -1.98 -6.20
N ASN A 289 6.31 -1.70 -5.83
CA ASN A 289 7.51 -2.26 -6.43
C ASN A 289 8.20 -3.21 -5.44
N GLY A 290 8.59 -4.40 -5.92
CA GLY A 290 9.25 -5.41 -5.07
C GLY A 290 8.43 -5.86 -3.86
N SER A 291 7.09 -5.76 -3.96
CA SER A 291 6.20 -6.02 -2.84
C SER A 291 6.23 -7.47 -2.40
N ASN A 292 6.32 -7.71 -1.09
CA ASN A 292 6.36 -9.07 -0.56
C ASN A 292 4.95 -9.67 -0.43
N PRO A 293 4.57 -10.68 -1.24
CA PRO A 293 3.22 -11.26 -1.21
C PRO A 293 2.88 -11.95 0.10
N SER A 294 3.89 -12.36 0.89
CA SER A 294 3.67 -12.99 2.20
C SER A 294 3.00 -12.07 3.21
N THR A 295 2.99 -10.76 2.96
CA THR A 295 2.47 -9.72 3.87
C THR A 295 1.02 -9.32 3.56
N TYR A 296 0.40 -9.88 2.53
CA TYR A 296 -0.93 -9.47 2.09
C TYR A 296 -2.01 -10.06 3.00
N TYR A 297 -3.14 -9.37 3.09
CA TYR A 297 -4.28 -9.86 3.88
C TYR A 297 -5.08 -10.84 3.03
N ILE A 298 -5.30 -12.06 3.50
CA ILE A 298 -6.07 -13.05 2.74
C ILE A 298 -7.43 -13.22 3.42
N PRO A 299 -8.56 -12.99 2.73
CA PRO A 299 -9.87 -13.09 3.35
C PRO A 299 -10.14 -14.55 3.73
N LYS A 300 -10.73 -14.74 4.91
CA LYS A 300 -11.27 -16.03 5.30
C LYS A 300 -12.66 -16.18 4.69
N ILE A 301 -12.98 -17.36 4.17
CA ILE A 301 -14.32 -17.71 3.70
C ILE A 301 -14.95 -18.77 4.59
N ALA A 302 -16.27 -18.69 4.77
CA ALA A 302 -17.10 -19.71 5.37
C ALA A 302 -18.04 -20.27 4.29
N LEU A 303 -17.88 -21.56 3.98
CA LEU A 303 -18.66 -22.24 2.95
C LEU A 303 -19.93 -22.87 3.55
N PRO A 304 -21.07 -22.84 2.83
CA PRO A 304 -22.26 -23.60 3.19
C PRO A 304 -21.99 -25.10 3.35
N ALA A 305 -22.75 -25.78 4.21
CA ALA A 305 -22.55 -27.21 4.50
C ALA A 305 -22.74 -28.13 3.28
N ASP A 306 -23.57 -27.71 2.33
CA ASP A 306 -23.91 -28.40 1.08
C ASP A 306 -23.06 -27.93 -0.11
N THR A 307 -21.95 -27.22 0.14
CA THR A 307 -21.01 -26.82 -0.91
C THR A 307 -20.49 -28.06 -1.64
N ARG A 308 -20.64 -28.05 -2.96
CA ARG A 308 -20.16 -29.12 -3.85
C ARG A 308 -18.64 -29.27 -3.77
N THR A 309 -18.18 -30.51 -3.92
CA THR A 309 -16.78 -30.89 -3.68
C THR A 309 -15.91 -30.93 -4.93
N ASP A 310 -16.49 -30.82 -6.12
CA ASP A 310 -15.71 -30.74 -7.35
C ASP A 310 -15.11 -29.34 -7.55
N LEU A 311 -14.03 -29.27 -8.34
CA LEU A 311 -13.28 -28.05 -8.58
C LEU A 311 -14.10 -27.02 -9.37
N LEU A 312 -14.28 -25.83 -8.80
CA LEU A 312 -15.02 -24.73 -9.42
C LEU A 312 -14.43 -23.36 -9.07
N ILE A 313 -14.72 -22.37 -9.92
CA ILE A 313 -14.54 -20.94 -9.61
C ILE A 313 -15.88 -20.33 -9.23
N TYR A 314 -15.86 -19.46 -8.23
CA TYR A 314 -16.98 -18.62 -7.87
C TYR A 314 -16.52 -17.31 -7.22
N ASP A 315 -17.47 -16.39 -7.07
CA ASP A 315 -17.25 -15.10 -6.43
C ASP A 315 -17.67 -15.17 -4.96
N CYS A 316 -16.71 -15.39 -4.06
CA CYS A 316 -16.98 -15.51 -2.63
C CYS A 316 -17.50 -14.21 -2.00
N TYR A 317 -17.15 -13.07 -2.58
CA TYR A 317 -17.61 -11.76 -2.13
C TYR A 317 -19.08 -11.54 -2.47
N LYS A 318 -19.47 -11.81 -3.73
CA LYS A 318 -20.87 -11.70 -4.19
C LYS A 318 -21.79 -12.69 -3.47
N GLN A 319 -21.30 -13.88 -3.13
CA GLN A 319 -22.04 -14.86 -2.32
C GLN A 319 -22.07 -14.52 -0.83
N LYS A 320 -21.34 -13.48 -0.39
CA LYS A 320 -21.22 -13.08 1.03
C LYS A 320 -20.67 -14.21 1.93
N HIS A 321 -19.75 -15.00 1.39
CA HIS A 321 -19.07 -16.07 2.14
C HIS A 321 -17.82 -15.57 2.87
N ASN A 322 -17.37 -14.34 2.62
CA ASN A 322 -16.25 -13.75 3.36
C ASN A 322 -16.63 -13.54 4.82
N VAL A 323 -15.76 -13.98 5.71
CA VAL A 323 -15.87 -13.75 7.15
C VAL A 323 -15.28 -12.38 7.48
N ALA A 324 -15.84 -11.73 8.50
CA ALA A 324 -15.29 -10.47 9.02
C ALA A 324 -13.81 -10.64 9.42
N TRP A 325 -13.02 -9.59 9.17
CA TRP A 325 -11.60 -9.57 9.50
C TRP A 325 -11.37 -9.64 11.00
N ASN A 326 -10.38 -10.43 11.41
CA ASN A 326 -9.79 -10.35 12.73
C ASN A 326 -8.75 -9.22 12.73
N ILE A 327 -9.10 -8.09 13.34
CA ILE A 327 -8.28 -6.87 13.31
C ILE A 327 -7.25 -6.93 14.43
N LEU A 328 -5.99 -7.08 14.07
CA LEU A 328 -4.86 -7.08 14.98
C LEU A 328 -4.43 -5.63 15.29
N PRO A 329 -4.03 -5.33 16.54
CA PRO A 329 -3.41 -4.05 16.85
C PRO A 329 -2.06 -3.92 16.14
N LEU A 330 -1.69 -2.70 15.77
CA LEU A 330 -0.35 -2.43 15.26
C LEU A 330 0.68 -2.57 16.38
N VAL A 331 1.73 -3.35 16.13
CA VAL A 331 2.86 -3.54 17.06
C VAL A 331 4.18 -3.24 16.34
N LEU A 332 5.02 -2.40 16.93
CA LEU A 332 6.32 -1.97 16.38
C LEU A 332 7.43 -2.99 16.59
#